data_AF-A0A7C6YZY8-F1
#
_entry.id   AF-A0A7C6YZY8-F1
#
_cell.length_a   1.000
_cell.length_b   1.000
_cell.length_c   1.000
_cell.angle_alpha   90.00
_cell.angle_beta   90.00
_cell.angle_gamma   90.00
#
_symmetry.space_group_name_H-M   'P 1'
#
loop_
_entity.id
_entity.type
_entity.pdbx_description
1 polymer ?
#
loop_
_entity_poly.entity_id
_entity_poly.type
_entity_poly.pdbx_seq_one_letter_code
_entity_poly.pdbx_strand_id
1 'polypeptide(L)'
;MSGKKRIGVIFGGQSSEHEVSRVSAQSVISNLDKNKYEVVMIGITREGKWLAYEGPIEKLSTGEWQTIAETNRVSIGKPVQTGDFNSAREILRVSGAERKGKKIDIAFPVLHGANGEDGTIQGLFELADIPYVGCGVLGSILA
;
A
#
# COMPACT_ATOMS: atom_id res chain seq x y z
N MET A 1 6.05 -11.75 -24.43
CA MET A 1 6.02 -10.39 -23.86
C MET A 1 5.60 -10.53 -22.40
N SER A 2 6.49 -10.28 -21.44
CA SER A 2 6.10 -10.25 -20.02
C SER A 2 5.14 -9.08 -19.80
N GLY A 3 4.01 -9.31 -19.14
CA GLY A 3 3.07 -8.25 -18.76
C GLY A 3 3.73 -7.18 -17.86
N LYS A 4 3.06 -6.03 -17.70
CA LYS A 4 3.51 -4.98 -16.77
C LYS A 4 3.63 -5.55 -15.35
N LYS A 5 4.69 -5.19 -14.63
CA LYS A 5 4.85 -5.57 -13.21
C LYS A 5 3.87 -4.77 -12.36
N ARG A 6 3.21 -5.41 -11.40
CA ARG A 6 2.26 -4.77 -10.50
C ARG A 6 3.01 -4.23 -9.27
N ILE A 7 3.02 -2.93 -9.09
CA ILE A 7 3.69 -2.26 -7.97
C ILE A 7 2.64 -1.76 -6.97
N GLY A 8 2.68 -2.28 -5.74
CA GLY A 8 1.88 -1.77 -4.65
C GLY A 8 2.55 -0.54 -4.06
N VAL A 9 1.96 0.64 -4.16
CA VAL A 9 2.45 1.86 -3.50
C VAL A 9 1.66 2.05 -2.22
N ILE A 10 2.36 1.94 -1.08
CA ILE A 10 1.77 2.03 0.27
C ILE A 10 2.05 3.42 0.83
N PHE A 11 1.02 4.10 1.34
CA PHE A 11 1.14 5.48 1.83
C PHE A 11 0.18 5.79 2.99
N GLY A 12 0.32 6.97 3.60
CA GLY A 12 -0.39 7.39 4.81
C GLY A 12 0.31 6.87 6.07
N GLY A 13 -0.35 6.00 6.80
CA GLY A 13 0.18 5.34 8.00
C GLY A 13 -0.29 5.95 9.32
N GLN A 14 -0.05 5.21 10.40
CA GLN A 14 -0.32 5.64 11.77
C GLN A 14 0.89 6.41 12.33
N SER A 15 1.19 7.52 11.69
CA SER A 15 2.35 8.36 11.96
C SER A 15 1.94 9.83 12.01
N SER A 16 2.70 10.66 12.74
CA SER A 16 2.58 12.11 12.66
C SER A 16 2.89 12.64 11.25
N GLU A 17 3.62 11.86 10.44
CA GLU A 17 4.05 12.21 9.08
C GLU A 17 3.10 11.66 7.99
N HIS A 18 1.89 11.28 8.37
CA HIS A 18 0.86 10.76 7.48
C HIS A 18 0.63 11.65 6.23
N GLU A 19 0.54 12.97 6.40
CA GLU A 19 0.40 13.96 5.31
C GLU A 19 1.59 13.91 4.35
N VAL A 20 2.80 13.89 4.91
CA VAL A 20 4.06 13.89 4.16
C VAL A 20 4.14 12.63 3.30
N SER A 21 3.73 11.49 3.86
CA SER A 21 3.66 10.22 3.16
C SER A 21 2.71 10.28 1.96
N ARG A 22 1.51 10.87 2.12
CA ARG A 22 0.54 11.05 1.02
C ARG A 22 1.08 11.92 -0.11
N VAL A 23 1.70 13.05 0.22
CA VAL A 23 2.29 13.96 -0.77
C VAL A 23 3.46 13.27 -1.50
N SER A 24 4.29 12.54 -0.76
CA SER A 24 5.40 11.77 -1.32
C SER A 24 4.90 10.70 -2.29
N ALA A 25 3.86 9.96 -1.92
CA ALA A 25 3.26 8.93 -2.77
C ALA A 25 2.70 9.51 -4.06
N GLN A 26 2.03 10.67 -4.00
CA GLN A 26 1.57 11.37 -5.20
C GLN A 26 2.73 11.63 -6.17
N SER A 27 3.86 12.13 -5.66
CA SER A 27 5.05 12.40 -6.47
C SER A 27 5.64 11.13 -7.10
N VAL A 28 5.80 10.07 -6.30
CA VAL A 28 6.29 8.76 -6.75
C VAL A 28 5.40 8.21 -7.86
N ILE A 29 4.09 8.15 -7.64
CA ILE A 29 3.14 7.56 -8.58
C ILE A 29 3.08 8.36 -9.89
N SER A 30 3.18 9.69 -9.80
CA SER A 30 3.18 10.56 -10.98
C SER A 30 4.40 10.35 -11.88
N ASN A 31 5.52 9.92 -11.31
CA ASN A 31 6.79 9.73 -12.02
C ASN A 31 7.12 8.27 -12.35
N LEU A 32 6.31 7.30 -11.90
CA LEU A 32 6.49 5.90 -12.26
C LEU A 32 6.24 5.66 -13.75
N ASP A 33 7.11 4.85 -14.37
CA ASP A 33 6.97 4.44 -15.78
C ASP A 33 5.74 3.54 -15.96
N LYS A 34 4.63 4.15 -16.40
CA LYS A 34 3.36 3.47 -16.64
C LYS A 34 3.41 2.45 -17.77
N ASN A 35 4.47 2.42 -18.58
CA ASN A 35 4.66 1.36 -19.60
C ASN A 35 5.23 0.09 -18.98
N LYS A 36 5.99 0.20 -17.89
CA LYS A 36 6.59 -0.94 -17.17
C LYS A 36 5.73 -1.42 -16.02
N TYR A 37 5.02 -0.52 -15.35
CA TYR A 37 4.33 -0.80 -14.10
C TYR A 37 2.82 -0.58 -14.18
N GLU A 38 2.05 -1.49 -13.57
CA GLU A 38 0.66 -1.31 -13.17
C GLU A 38 0.66 -0.90 -11.68
N VAL A 39 0.22 0.31 -11.37
CA VAL A 39 0.26 0.84 -10.00
C VAL A 39 -1.00 0.44 -9.23
N VAL A 40 -0.80 -0.13 -8.04
CA VAL A 40 -1.86 -0.42 -7.06
C VAL A 40 -1.67 0.51 -5.88
N MET A 41 -2.59 1.45 -5.66
CA MET A 41 -2.51 2.43 -4.58
C MET A 41 -3.16 1.88 -3.31
N ILE A 42 -2.42 1.87 -2.21
CA ILE A 42 -2.83 1.30 -0.93
C ILE A 42 -2.59 2.33 0.16
N GLY A 43 -3.67 2.93 0.66
CA GLY A 43 -3.59 3.89 1.75
C GLY A 43 -3.83 3.24 3.11
N ILE A 44 -3.05 3.62 4.10
CA ILE A 44 -3.24 3.27 5.51
C ILE A 44 -3.78 4.52 6.22
N THR A 45 -4.97 4.46 6.80
CA THR A 45 -5.56 5.58 7.55
C THR A 45 -4.81 5.81 8.87
N ARG A 46 -5.09 6.92 9.56
CA ARG A 46 -4.50 7.22 10.89
C ARG A 46 -4.92 6.19 11.95
N GLU A 47 -6.04 5.53 11.74
CA GLU A 47 -6.56 4.44 12.58
C GLU A 47 -5.99 3.08 12.17
N GLY A 48 -5.10 3.02 11.18
CA GLY A 48 -4.47 1.80 10.71
C GLY A 48 -5.32 0.98 9.74
N LYS A 49 -6.41 1.54 9.18
CA LYS A 49 -7.21 0.82 8.19
C LYS A 49 -6.50 0.82 6.85
N TRP A 50 -6.30 -0.36 6.27
CA TRP A 50 -5.75 -0.51 4.93
C TRP A 50 -6.87 -0.47 3.89
N LEU A 51 -6.70 0.38 2.88
CA LEU A 51 -7.70 0.67 1.86
C LEU A 51 -7.04 0.72 0.48
N ALA A 52 -7.49 -0.14 -0.43
CA ALA A 52 -7.21 0.04 -1.84
C ALA A 52 -7.89 1.29 -2.38
N TYR A 53 -7.13 2.07 -3.16
CA TYR A 53 -7.59 3.30 -3.76
C TYR A 53 -7.51 3.21 -5.29
N GLU A 54 -8.63 3.51 -5.96
CA GLU A 54 -8.76 3.45 -7.43
C GLU A 54 -9.12 4.83 -8.02
N GLY A 55 -8.98 5.90 -7.24
CA GLY A 55 -9.33 7.27 -7.67
C GLY A 55 -8.14 8.08 -8.22
N PRO A 56 -8.34 9.40 -8.46
CA PRO A 56 -7.31 10.28 -9.02
C PRO A 56 -6.09 10.47 -8.10
N ILE A 57 -4.89 10.51 -8.68
CA ILE A 57 -3.62 10.62 -7.94
C ILE A 57 -3.52 11.95 -7.18
N GLU A 58 -4.13 13.01 -7.71
CA GLU A 58 -4.11 14.37 -7.16
C GLU A 58 -4.86 14.46 -5.81
N LYS A 59 -5.75 13.50 -5.54
CA LYS A 59 -6.54 13.42 -4.30
C LYS A 59 -5.76 12.79 -3.14
N LEU A 60 -4.56 12.27 -3.40
CA LEU A 60 -3.67 11.77 -2.35
C LEU A 60 -3.21 12.91 -1.45
N SER A 61 -2.62 13.97 -2.02
CA SER A 61 -2.11 15.12 -1.26
C SER A 61 -3.21 15.90 -0.52
N THR A 62 -4.40 16.02 -1.09
CA THR A 62 -5.53 16.72 -0.46
C THR A 62 -6.15 15.94 0.70
N GLY A 63 -5.93 14.62 0.76
CA GLY A 63 -6.51 13.74 1.79
C GLY A 63 -7.88 13.18 1.42
N GLU A 64 -8.50 13.68 0.34
CA GLU A 64 -9.80 13.22 -0.15
C GLU A 64 -9.83 11.74 -0.57
N TRP A 65 -8.66 11.14 -0.82
CA TRP A 65 -8.51 9.72 -1.13
C TRP A 65 -9.21 8.80 -0.12
N GLN A 66 -9.18 9.15 1.18
CA GLN A 66 -9.69 8.27 2.24
C GLN A 66 -11.21 8.13 2.14
N THR A 67 -11.93 9.27 2.07
CA THR A 67 -13.39 9.29 1.92
C THR A 67 -13.83 8.55 0.66
N ILE A 68 -13.10 8.71 -0.45
CA ILE A 68 -13.37 8.02 -1.71
C ILE A 68 -13.14 6.50 -1.54
N ALA A 69 -12.03 6.09 -0.94
CA ALA A 69 -11.69 4.68 -0.74
C ALA A 69 -12.69 3.97 0.18
N GLU A 70 -13.11 4.63 1.27
CA GLU A 70 -14.11 4.10 2.21
C GLU A 70 -15.48 3.94 1.53
N THR A 71 -15.92 4.94 0.76
CA THR A 71 -17.19 4.89 0.00
C THR A 71 -17.19 3.73 -1.01
N ASN A 72 -16.07 3.53 -1.70
CA ASN A 72 -15.92 2.43 -2.65
C ASN A 72 -15.90 1.07 -1.95
N ARG A 73 -15.32 0.98 -0.75
CA ARG A 73 -15.28 -0.26 0.03
C ARG A 73 -16.68 -0.71 0.47
N VAL A 74 -17.54 0.23 0.87
CA VAL A 74 -18.95 -0.04 1.22
C VAL A 74 -19.73 -0.54 0.02
N SER A 75 -19.51 0.04 -1.16
CA SER A 75 -20.20 -0.34 -2.41
C SER A 75 -19.80 -1.73 -2.92
N ILE A 76 -18.62 -2.24 -2.56
CA ILE A 76 -18.08 -3.52 -3.06
C ILE A 76 -18.56 -4.73 -2.23
N GLY A 77 -19.29 -4.50 -1.13
CA GLY A 77 -20.11 -5.52 -0.46
C GLY A 77 -19.46 -6.90 -0.37
N LYS A 78 -18.50 -7.08 0.54
CA LYS A 78 -18.41 -8.26 1.41
C LYS A 78 -17.19 -8.17 2.34
N PRO A 79 -17.34 -8.53 3.63
CA PRO A 79 -16.20 -8.93 4.44
C PRO A 79 -15.51 -10.09 3.72
N VAL A 80 -14.18 -10.10 3.73
CA VAL A 80 -13.41 -11.26 3.27
C VAL A 80 -14.05 -12.51 3.86
N GLN A 81 -14.47 -13.45 2.98
CA GLN A 81 -14.86 -14.78 3.44
C GLN A 81 -13.72 -15.26 4.33
N THR A 82 -14.07 -15.73 5.51
CA THR A 82 -13.20 -16.45 6.43
C THR A 82 -12.64 -17.68 5.71
N GLY A 83 -11.67 -17.46 4.83
CA GLY A 83 -10.81 -18.46 4.25
C GLY A 83 -9.63 -18.66 5.17
N ASP A 84 -8.99 -19.81 5.06
CA ASP A 84 -7.81 -20.16 5.84
C ASP A 84 -6.72 -19.08 5.66
N PHE A 85 -6.51 -18.28 6.71
CA PHE A 85 -5.47 -17.25 6.74
C PHE A 85 -4.09 -17.93 6.90
N ASN A 86 -3.54 -18.40 5.78
CA ASN A 86 -2.29 -19.17 5.79
C ASN A 86 -1.04 -18.34 5.45
N SER A 87 -1.17 -17.03 5.25
CA SER A 87 -0.05 -16.14 4.90
C SER A 87 -0.30 -14.68 5.31
N ALA A 88 0.75 -13.98 5.72
CA ALA A 88 0.71 -12.54 5.99
C ALA A 88 0.30 -11.71 4.76
N ARG A 89 0.49 -12.24 3.54
CA ARG A 89 0.06 -11.61 2.29
C ARG A 89 -1.45 -11.36 2.22
N GLU A 90 -2.25 -12.14 2.94
CA GLU A 90 -3.70 -11.97 2.96
C GLU A 90 -4.13 -10.57 3.45
N ILE A 91 -3.28 -9.85 4.20
CA ILE A 91 -3.52 -8.43 4.55
C ILE A 91 -3.73 -7.58 3.29
N LEU A 92 -2.97 -7.81 2.22
CA LEU A 92 -3.14 -7.11 0.95
C LEU A 92 -4.42 -7.52 0.22
N ARG A 93 -4.86 -8.77 0.34
CA ARG A 93 -6.15 -9.21 -0.22
C ARG A 93 -7.32 -8.58 0.54
N VAL A 94 -7.26 -8.54 1.87
CA VAL A 94 -8.30 -7.96 2.75
C VAL A 94 -8.41 -6.44 2.59
N SER A 95 -7.29 -5.75 2.37
CA SER A 95 -7.29 -4.32 2.03
C SER A 95 -7.92 -4.02 0.67
N GLY A 96 -8.12 -5.06 -0.16
CA GLY A 96 -8.59 -4.94 -1.53
C GLY A 96 -7.50 -4.57 -2.53
N ALA A 97 -6.22 -4.57 -2.13
CA ALA A 97 -5.10 -4.32 -3.04
C ALA A 97 -4.90 -5.47 -4.04
N GLU A 98 -5.18 -6.70 -3.59
CA GLU A 98 -5.13 -7.90 -4.42
C GLU A 98 -6.53 -8.45 -4.66
N ARG A 99 -7.12 -8.07 -5.80
CA ARG A 99 -8.47 -8.50 -6.22
C ARG A 99 -8.38 -9.51 -7.35
N LYS A 100 -9.34 -10.45 -7.39
CA LYS A 100 -9.53 -11.42 -8.49
C LYS A 100 -8.24 -12.20 -8.84
N GLY A 101 -7.41 -12.52 -7.85
CA GLY A 101 -6.16 -13.26 -8.03
C GLY A 101 -4.98 -12.45 -8.58
N LYS A 102 -5.13 -11.14 -8.80
CA LYS A 102 -4.03 -10.26 -9.21
C LYS A 102 -3.21 -9.84 -8.00
N LYS A 103 -2.01 -10.41 -7.90
CA LYS A 103 -1.01 -10.15 -6.86
C LYS A 103 -0.17 -8.91 -7.18
N ILE A 104 0.37 -8.21 -6.18
CA ILE A 104 1.46 -7.25 -6.40
C ILE A 104 2.79 -8.01 -6.55
N ASP A 105 3.64 -7.60 -7.48
CA ASP A 105 4.94 -8.23 -7.70
C ASP A 105 6.01 -7.61 -6.79
N ILE A 106 5.82 -6.35 -6.38
CA ILE A 106 6.72 -5.60 -5.52
C ILE A 106 5.94 -4.54 -4.73
N ALA A 107 6.32 -4.31 -3.48
CA ALA A 107 5.84 -3.23 -2.65
C ALA A 107 6.79 -2.01 -2.70
N PHE A 108 6.22 -0.81 -2.70
CA PHE A 108 6.93 0.45 -2.56
C PHE A 108 6.35 1.16 -1.34
N PRO A 109 6.93 0.98 -0.15
CA PRO A 109 6.52 1.69 1.05
C PRO A 109 6.95 3.15 0.94
N VAL A 110 5.99 4.05 0.74
CA VAL A 110 6.18 5.49 0.81
C VAL A 110 5.61 5.97 2.14
N LEU A 111 6.14 5.45 3.24
CA LEU A 111 5.73 5.72 4.61
C LEU A 111 6.87 6.44 5.35
N HIS A 112 6.52 7.34 6.26
CA HIS A 112 7.48 8.13 7.05
C HIS A 112 7.20 7.99 8.54
N GLY A 113 8.26 7.98 9.33
CA GLY A 113 8.23 7.87 10.78
C GLY A 113 7.74 6.50 11.27
N ALA A 114 6.96 6.53 12.36
CA ALA A 114 6.52 5.32 13.06
C ALA A 114 5.81 4.32 12.13
N ASN A 115 6.20 3.06 12.25
CA ASN A 115 5.79 1.91 11.42
C ASN A 115 6.23 1.95 9.95
N GLY A 116 6.76 3.07 9.45
CA GLY A 116 7.20 3.23 8.06
C GLY A 116 8.69 2.98 7.88
N GLU A 117 9.49 3.54 8.78
CA GLU A 117 10.96 3.58 8.67
C GLU A 117 11.67 2.82 9.78
N ASP A 118 10.93 2.25 10.74
CA ASP A 118 11.46 1.57 11.93
C ASP A 118 11.58 0.04 11.79
N GLY A 119 11.38 -0.50 10.58
CA GLY A 119 11.44 -1.94 10.32
C GLY A 119 10.10 -2.67 10.43
N THR A 120 9.05 -2.02 10.95
CA THR A 120 7.74 -2.65 11.17
C THR A 120 7.10 -3.11 9.85
N ILE A 121 6.96 -2.20 8.88
CA ILE A 121 6.36 -2.54 7.59
C ILE A 121 7.24 -3.47 6.76
N GLN A 122 8.56 -3.33 6.87
CA GLN A 122 9.54 -4.20 6.22
C GLN A 122 9.36 -5.64 6.73
N GLY A 123 9.22 -5.83 8.04
CA GLY A 123 8.96 -7.14 8.64
C GLY A 123 7.66 -7.77 8.13
N LEU A 124 6.61 -6.99 7.91
CA LEU A 124 5.39 -7.49 7.26
C LEU A 124 5.68 -8.00 5.84
N PHE A 125 6.47 -7.29 5.04
CA PHE A 125 6.78 -7.73 3.67
C PHE A 125 7.67 -8.97 3.64
N GLU A 126 8.62 -9.11 4.56
CA GLU A 126 9.41 -10.34 4.74
C GLU A 126 8.50 -11.53 5.07
N LEU A 127 7.60 -11.39 6.04
CA LEU A 127 6.64 -12.44 6.43
C LEU A 127 5.66 -12.80 5.31
N ALA A 128 5.33 -11.82 4.45
CA ALA A 128 4.41 -11.98 3.33
C ALA A 128 5.09 -12.47 2.04
N ASP A 129 6.42 -12.67 2.06
CA ASP A 129 7.26 -13.03 0.91
C ASP A 129 7.01 -12.07 -0.29
N ILE A 130 7.10 -10.77 -0.01
CA ILE A 130 6.88 -9.71 -1.00
C ILE A 130 8.17 -8.90 -1.14
N PRO A 131 8.80 -8.86 -2.32
CA PRO A 131 9.90 -7.93 -2.57
C PRO A 131 9.45 -6.48 -2.30
N TYR A 132 10.32 -5.66 -1.72
CA TYR A 132 10.00 -4.26 -1.46
C TYR A 132 11.17 -3.31 -1.74
N VAL A 133 10.84 -2.05 -2.02
CA VAL A 133 11.80 -0.97 -2.21
C VAL A 133 12.28 -0.44 -0.86
N GLY A 134 13.59 -0.18 -0.73
CA GLY A 134 14.19 0.48 0.43
C GLY A 134 15.14 -0.41 1.23
N CYS A 135 15.44 0.02 2.46
CA CYS A 135 16.25 -0.73 3.41
C CYS A 135 15.49 -1.95 3.94
N GLY A 136 16.21 -3.04 4.25
CA GLY A 136 15.63 -4.16 4.99
C GLY A 136 15.39 -3.85 6.47
N VAL A 137 14.74 -4.76 7.21
CA VAL A 137 14.34 -4.56 8.63
C VAL A 137 15.47 -4.00 9.50
N LEU A 138 16.66 -4.61 9.47
CA LEU A 138 17.80 -4.15 10.27
C LEU A 138 18.30 -2.77 9.83
N GLY A 139 18.31 -2.50 8.52
CA GLY A 139 18.75 -1.21 7.99
C GLY A 139 17.79 -0.07 8.36
N SER A 140 16.49 -0.37 8.43
CA SER A 140 15.46 0.56 8.89
C SER A 140 15.60 0.92 10.37
N ILE A 141 15.88 -0.06 11.24
CA ILE A 141 16.02 0.17 12.69
C ILE A 141 17.25 1.03 13.03
N LEU A 142 18.32 0.97 12.23
CA LEU A 142 19.60 1.63 12.50
C LEU A 142 19.70 3.06 11.95
N ALA A 143 18.69 3.52 11.19
CA ALA A 143 18.69 4.80 10.51
C ALA A 143 18.35 5.98 11.43
#